data_AF-A0A7X2LUT1-F1
#
_entry.id   AF-A0A7X2LUT1-F1
#
_cell.length_a   1.000
_cell.length_b   1.000
_cell.length_c   1.000
_cell.angle_alpha   90.00
_cell.angle_beta   90.00
_cell.angle_gamma   90.00
#
_symmetry.space_group_name_H-M   'P 1'
#
loop_
_entity.id
_entity.type
_entity.pdbx_description
1 polymer ?
#
loop_
_entity_poly.entity_id
_entity_poly.type
_entity_poly.pdbx_seq_one_letter_code
_entity_poly.pdbx_strand_id
1 'polypeptide(L)'
;MSANLAALAIEGVARKYALARRKVDGLGGATASGAVGYAAARVARIVLKREPAGDEVLRWTSIFASQPEAARGRAELAIALLALPEASELDAPERLARGYDAVMGRYDTKSTGVSHGMDALLVRQVAEGLSETDMIRLHFVRLHDTERRGRGSMPCAAPIDARRPFFTLRDSHGMPLVFSVGANGHLHLFRRTAFGNWSQTDLSAALPAFDPRASVIECIDMRQGADGAVAIALAVSKRSGDGGCALYAAAGLPDTLDETGWFNAFASMPERRRGLPDGAAVTALALGPVLPGAAPLVLVTAETYDGEGRWYFNAANPVTGISPLPEGCEPQAIGCYRLPGAWSLTKDGSALSFVSFPDPFNWGINVTYQSVPRRPSSFLLAPGSVPNVPDVYVAGDGIVVYRGGHTLPLKVADARGARLVWCGQDATAEHLAYSDGSGGLWLVSRAMGSSWGRAHAVAESLVAASLCIDSETGGVHAVGVTPGGALMWMRIRRSGEVESCEEIAQSAVWEGEEDAAELGTAA
;
A
#
# COMPACT_ATOMS: atom_id res chain seq x y z
N MET A 1 -1.07 41.54 -14.55
CA MET A 1 0.10 40.73 -14.15
C MET A 1 -0.15 39.85 -12.91
N SER A 2 -1.06 40.18 -11.98
CA SER A 2 -1.28 39.37 -10.77
C SER A 2 -2.07 38.07 -10.97
N ALA A 3 -2.99 38.01 -11.94
CA ALA A 3 -3.79 36.80 -12.20
C ALA A 3 -2.97 35.62 -12.76
N ASN A 4 -1.97 35.89 -13.61
CA ASN A 4 -1.11 34.84 -14.17
C ASN A 4 -0.12 34.27 -13.14
N LEU A 5 0.29 35.06 -12.15
CA LEU A 5 1.13 34.58 -11.04
C LEU A 5 0.33 33.72 -10.05
N ALA A 6 -0.95 34.04 -9.81
CA ALA A 6 -1.84 33.20 -9.01
C ALA A 6 -2.16 31.86 -9.71
N ALA A 7 -2.40 31.87 -11.03
CA ALA A 7 -2.60 30.64 -11.80
C ALA A 7 -1.36 29.74 -11.84
N LEU A 8 -0.16 30.33 -12.02
CA LEU A 8 1.11 29.60 -11.95
C LEU A 8 1.46 29.11 -10.54
N ALA A 9 1.04 29.82 -9.49
CA ALA A 9 1.18 29.36 -8.10
C ALA A 9 0.22 28.20 -7.80
N ILE A 10 -1.02 28.25 -8.27
CA ILE A 10 -2.01 27.17 -8.13
C ILE A 10 -1.61 25.94 -8.95
N GLU A 11 -1.12 26.11 -10.18
CA GLU A 11 -0.55 25.01 -10.97
C GLU A 11 0.74 24.47 -10.36
N GLY A 12 1.60 25.31 -9.80
CA GLY A 12 2.83 24.91 -9.10
C GLY A 12 2.54 24.14 -7.81
N VAL A 13 1.49 24.50 -7.09
CA VAL A 13 0.98 23.82 -5.88
C VAL A 13 0.28 22.51 -6.26
N ALA A 14 -0.55 22.49 -7.31
CA ALA A 14 -1.18 21.26 -7.82
C ALA A 14 -0.17 20.27 -8.42
N ARG A 15 0.90 20.75 -9.10
CA ARG A 15 2.03 19.91 -9.53
C ARG A 15 2.84 19.41 -8.34
N LYS A 16 3.02 20.22 -7.30
CA LYS A 16 3.62 19.77 -6.04
C LYS A 16 2.75 18.70 -5.39
N TYR A 17 1.42 18.83 -5.35
CA TYR A 17 0.52 17.78 -4.83
C TYR A 17 0.54 16.50 -5.68
N ALA A 18 0.61 16.62 -7.01
CA ALA A 18 0.70 15.46 -7.91
C ALA A 18 2.06 14.74 -7.87
N LEU A 19 3.15 15.47 -7.58
CA LEU A 19 4.49 14.88 -7.35
C LEU A 19 4.72 14.46 -5.89
N ALA A 20 4.02 15.07 -4.91
CA ALA A 20 4.11 14.74 -3.48
C ALA A 20 3.42 13.43 -3.12
N ARG A 21 2.53 12.91 -3.99
CA ARG A 21 2.02 11.52 -3.95
C ARG A 21 3.10 10.43 -4.12
N ARG A 22 4.39 10.76 -4.05
CA ARG A 22 5.55 9.85 -4.21
C ARG A 22 6.49 9.80 -3.00
N LYS A 23 5.94 9.77 -1.78
CA LYS A 23 6.72 9.35 -0.61
C LYS A 23 6.00 8.26 0.17
N VAL A 24 5.98 7.05 -0.41
CA VAL A 24 5.89 5.83 0.38
C VAL A 24 7.30 5.55 0.93
N ASP A 25 7.77 6.41 1.83
CA ASP A 25 8.88 6.09 2.73
C ASP A 25 8.25 5.66 4.06
N GLY A 26 7.67 4.46 4.06
CA GLY A 26 6.99 3.89 5.23
C GLY A 26 6.73 2.41 5.00
N LEU A 27 7.68 1.58 5.45
CA LEU A 27 7.53 0.16 5.82
C LEU A 27 6.33 -0.60 5.20
N GLY A 28 6.53 -1.14 4.01
CA GLY A 28 5.61 -2.10 3.37
C GLY A 28 5.60 -1.96 1.85
N GLY A 29 6.42 -2.76 1.17
CA GLY A 29 6.46 -2.84 -0.30
C GLY A 29 7.80 -2.39 -0.90
N ALA A 30 8.51 -3.34 -1.52
CA ALA A 30 9.47 -3.00 -2.57
C ALA A 30 8.71 -2.33 -3.72
N THR A 31 9.26 -1.27 -4.33
CA THR A 31 8.67 -0.59 -5.49
C THR A 31 9.57 -0.79 -6.70
N ALA A 32 9.03 -1.32 -7.80
CA ALA A 32 9.81 -1.59 -9.00
C ALA A 32 10.16 -0.31 -9.78
N SER A 33 11.40 -0.28 -10.28
CA SER A 33 11.83 0.57 -11.39
C SER A 33 11.13 0.13 -12.69
N GLY A 34 10.71 1.07 -13.55
CA GLY A 34 10.20 0.76 -14.90
C GLY A 34 8.68 0.90 -15.11
N ALA A 35 8.09 2.03 -14.71
CA ALA A 35 6.64 2.31 -14.80
C ALA A 35 5.98 1.98 -16.17
N VAL A 36 6.74 2.00 -17.27
CA VAL A 36 6.24 1.67 -18.62
C VAL A 36 6.14 0.16 -18.84
N GLY A 37 7.12 -0.63 -18.37
CA GLY A 37 7.09 -2.10 -18.46
C GLY A 37 5.95 -2.69 -17.62
N TYR A 38 5.71 -2.12 -16.44
CA TYR A 38 4.55 -2.47 -15.62
C TYR A 38 3.23 -2.20 -16.36
N ALA A 39 3.09 -1.04 -17.01
CA ALA A 39 1.88 -0.72 -17.76
C ALA A 39 1.65 -1.68 -18.94
N ALA A 40 2.71 -2.04 -19.66
CA ALA A 40 2.64 -3.01 -20.76
C ALA A 40 2.28 -4.42 -20.27
N ALA A 41 2.92 -4.89 -19.19
CA ALA A 41 2.62 -6.19 -18.59
C ALA A 41 1.16 -6.28 -18.12
N ARG A 42 0.65 -5.21 -17.53
CA ARG A 42 -0.74 -5.11 -17.08
C ARG A 42 -1.73 -5.18 -18.23
N VAL A 43 -1.51 -4.41 -19.30
CA VAL A 43 -2.37 -4.48 -20.50
C VAL A 43 -2.36 -5.89 -21.09
N ALA A 44 -1.19 -6.51 -21.19
CA ALA A 44 -1.06 -7.88 -21.67
C ALA A 44 -1.85 -8.88 -20.83
N ARG A 45 -1.74 -8.78 -19.50
CA ARG A 45 -2.48 -9.66 -18.60
C ARG A 45 -3.99 -9.48 -18.72
N ILE A 46 -4.47 -8.25 -18.86
CA ILE A 46 -5.90 -7.97 -19.04
C ILE A 46 -6.43 -8.61 -20.32
N VAL A 47 -5.71 -8.44 -21.43
CA VAL A 47 -6.13 -8.92 -22.75
C VAL A 47 -5.95 -10.44 -22.90
N LEU A 48 -4.85 -11.01 -22.40
CA LEU A 48 -4.51 -12.42 -22.59
C LEU A 48 -4.92 -13.32 -21.41
N LYS A 49 -5.33 -12.74 -20.27
CA LYS A 49 -5.69 -13.46 -19.03
C LYS A 49 -4.61 -14.42 -18.52
N ARG A 50 -3.33 -14.09 -18.76
CA ARG A 50 -2.15 -14.78 -18.23
C ARG A 50 -1.05 -13.79 -17.87
N GLU A 51 -0.15 -14.20 -16.96
CA GLU A 51 1.04 -13.40 -16.69
C GLU A 51 1.96 -13.42 -17.93
N PRO A 52 2.43 -12.27 -18.41
CA PRO A 52 3.32 -12.23 -19.55
C PRO A 52 4.76 -12.61 -19.17
N ALA A 53 5.46 -13.26 -20.09
CA ALA A 53 6.88 -13.56 -19.92
C ALA A 53 7.74 -12.28 -20.01
N GLY A 54 8.93 -12.29 -19.41
CA GLY A 54 9.77 -11.09 -19.32
C GLY A 54 10.20 -10.53 -20.69
N ASP A 55 10.45 -11.40 -21.66
CA ASP A 55 10.77 -11.04 -23.05
C ASP A 55 9.56 -10.47 -23.80
N GLU A 56 8.35 -11.00 -23.55
CA GLU A 56 7.10 -10.43 -24.06
C GLU A 56 6.89 -8.99 -23.55
N VAL A 57 7.08 -8.77 -22.24
CA VAL A 57 6.96 -7.44 -21.62
C VAL A 57 7.93 -6.46 -22.27
N LEU A 58 9.20 -6.85 -22.47
CA LEU A 58 10.20 -6.00 -23.11
C LEU A 58 9.77 -5.61 -24.54
N ARG A 59 9.27 -6.57 -25.32
CA ARG A 59 8.79 -6.33 -26.68
C ARG A 59 7.61 -5.34 -26.69
N TRP A 60 6.62 -5.55 -25.83
CA TRP A 60 5.40 -4.74 -25.78
C TRP A 60 5.61 -3.36 -25.17
N THR A 61 6.60 -3.21 -24.30
CA THR A 61 7.02 -1.91 -23.75
C THR A 61 7.35 -0.92 -24.87
N SER A 62 7.94 -1.37 -25.98
CA SER A 62 8.27 -0.51 -27.12
C SER A 62 7.04 0.08 -27.82
N ILE A 63 5.97 -0.71 -27.97
CA ILE A 63 4.69 -0.30 -28.57
C ILE A 63 4.01 0.76 -27.69
N PHE A 64 4.05 0.54 -26.37
CA PHE A 64 3.49 1.49 -25.40
C PHE A 64 4.29 2.79 -25.39
N ALA A 65 5.62 2.68 -25.29
CA ALA A 65 6.53 3.81 -25.11
C ALA A 65 6.60 4.73 -26.35
N SER A 66 6.25 4.22 -27.54
CA SER A 66 6.23 5.02 -28.76
C SER A 66 5.03 5.96 -28.85
N GLN A 67 4.07 5.87 -27.93
CA GLN A 67 2.86 6.71 -27.94
C GLN A 67 3.04 7.98 -27.12
N PRO A 68 2.43 9.11 -27.53
CA PRO A 68 2.56 10.39 -26.84
C PRO A 68 1.90 10.40 -25.46
N GLU A 69 0.90 9.54 -25.25
CA GLU A 69 0.08 9.50 -24.03
C GLU A 69 -0.14 8.06 -23.57
N ALA A 70 -0.20 7.86 -22.25
CA ALA A 70 -0.33 6.54 -21.66
C ALA A 70 -1.61 5.80 -22.07
N ALA A 71 -2.75 6.50 -22.17
CA ALA A 71 -4.02 5.91 -22.59
C ALA A 71 -3.95 5.37 -24.03
N ARG A 72 -3.31 6.15 -24.92
CA ARG A 72 -3.05 5.73 -26.30
C ARG A 72 -2.05 4.58 -26.37
N GLY A 73 -1.02 4.59 -25.53
CA GLY A 73 -0.10 3.47 -25.34
C GLY A 73 -0.81 2.17 -24.99
N ARG A 74 -1.77 2.23 -24.05
CA ARG A 74 -2.61 1.08 -23.68
C ARG A 74 -3.49 0.63 -24.83
N ALA A 75 -4.14 1.57 -25.52
CA ALA A 75 -5.03 1.26 -26.65
C ALA A 75 -4.30 0.55 -27.78
N GLU A 76 -3.16 1.08 -28.25
CA GLU A 76 -2.38 0.46 -29.34
C GLU A 76 -1.86 -0.91 -28.95
N LEU A 77 -1.39 -1.08 -27.71
CA LEU A 77 -0.95 -2.38 -27.23
C LEU A 77 -2.12 -3.37 -27.15
N ALA A 78 -3.29 -2.95 -26.64
CA ALA A 78 -4.48 -3.80 -26.58
C ALA A 78 -4.91 -4.28 -27.98
N ILE A 79 -4.92 -3.38 -28.97
CA ILE A 79 -5.22 -3.72 -30.37
C ILE A 79 -4.22 -4.76 -30.91
N ALA A 80 -2.92 -4.56 -30.66
CA ALA A 80 -1.88 -5.48 -31.11
C ALA A 80 -2.02 -6.87 -30.47
N LEU A 81 -2.39 -6.93 -29.19
CA LEU A 81 -2.58 -8.18 -28.45
C LEU A 81 -3.86 -8.91 -28.86
N LEU A 82 -4.96 -8.17 -29.09
CA LEU A 82 -6.21 -8.73 -29.59
C LEU A 82 -6.09 -9.30 -31.01
N ALA A 83 -5.07 -8.91 -31.76
CA ALA A 83 -4.74 -9.49 -33.07
C ALA A 83 -3.91 -10.78 -32.99
N LEU A 84 -3.44 -11.19 -31.80
CA LEU A 84 -2.71 -12.44 -31.63
C LEU A 84 -3.61 -13.66 -31.81
N PRO A 85 -3.08 -14.80 -32.28
CA PRO A 85 -3.83 -16.05 -32.39
C PRO A 85 -4.48 -16.48 -31.06
N GLU A 86 -3.85 -16.19 -29.92
CA GLU A 86 -4.40 -16.50 -28.58
C GLU A 86 -5.76 -15.81 -28.32
N ALA A 87 -6.05 -14.71 -29.01
CA ALA A 87 -7.30 -13.95 -28.87
C ALA A 87 -8.30 -14.19 -30.01
N SER A 88 -8.02 -15.10 -30.96
CA SER A 88 -8.87 -15.31 -32.13
C SER A 88 -10.19 -16.02 -31.84
N GLU A 89 -10.25 -16.75 -30.73
CA GLU A 89 -11.47 -17.48 -30.30
C GLU A 89 -12.46 -16.60 -29.53
N LEU A 90 -12.06 -15.36 -29.19
CA LEU A 90 -12.91 -14.42 -28.46
C LEU A 90 -14.00 -13.84 -29.38
N ASP A 91 -15.22 -13.74 -28.87
CA ASP A 91 -16.30 -13.02 -29.55
C ASP A 91 -16.12 -11.49 -29.48
N ALA A 92 -16.86 -10.75 -30.30
CA ALA A 92 -16.73 -9.29 -30.35
C ALA A 92 -17.03 -8.59 -29.01
N PRO A 93 -18.05 -8.99 -28.23
CA PRO A 93 -18.28 -8.45 -26.88
C PRO A 93 -17.09 -8.63 -25.94
N GLU A 94 -16.53 -9.83 -25.84
CA GLU A 94 -15.39 -10.12 -24.95
C GLU A 94 -14.14 -9.36 -25.39
N ARG A 95 -13.88 -9.25 -26.70
CA ARG A 95 -12.75 -8.48 -27.23
C ARG A 95 -12.85 -6.99 -26.89
N LEU A 96 -14.04 -6.41 -27.04
CA LEU A 96 -14.29 -5.02 -26.66
C LEU A 96 -14.18 -4.80 -25.16
N ALA A 97 -14.71 -5.71 -24.34
CA ALA A 97 -14.59 -5.65 -22.89
C ALA A 97 -13.12 -5.66 -22.46
N ARG A 98 -12.30 -6.58 -23.01
CA ARG A 98 -10.86 -6.62 -22.72
C ARG A 98 -10.11 -5.38 -23.22
N GLY A 99 -10.48 -4.85 -24.39
CA GLY A 99 -9.91 -3.62 -24.92
C GLY A 99 -10.22 -2.40 -24.04
N TYR A 100 -11.46 -2.30 -23.57
CA TYR A 100 -11.91 -1.28 -22.64
C TYR A 100 -11.17 -1.38 -21.30
N ASP A 101 -11.15 -2.58 -20.70
CA ASP A 101 -10.43 -2.85 -19.47
C ASP A 101 -8.94 -2.53 -19.59
N ALA A 102 -8.31 -2.85 -20.72
CA ALA A 102 -6.91 -2.57 -20.96
C ALA A 102 -6.61 -1.06 -21.00
N VAL A 103 -7.43 -0.26 -21.69
CA VAL A 103 -7.28 1.20 -21.74
C VAL A 103 -7.46 1.81 -20.35
N MET A 104 -8.48 1.37 -19.62
CA MET A 104 -8.74 1.83 -18.26
C MET A 104 -7.74 1.27 -17.24
N GLY A 105 -7.07 0.17 -17.55
CA GLY A 105 -6.15 -0.55 -16.66
C GLY A 105 -6.87 -1.40 -15.61
N ARG A 106 -8.06 -1.91 -15.92
CA ARG A 106 -8.93 -2.69 -15.04
C ARG A 106 -8.52 -4.15 -15.05
N TYR A 107 -8.18 -4.67 -13.88
CA TYR A 107 -7.90 -6.09 -13.73
C TYR A 107 -9.05 -6.74 -12.96
N ASP A 108 -9.75 -7.65 -13.62
CA ASP A 108 -10.79 -8.49 -13.03
C ASP A 108 -10.48 -9.97 -13.31
N THR A 109 -10.49 -10.77 -12.25
CA THR A 109 -10.31 -12.22 -12.29
C THR A 109 -11.57 -12.95 -12.71
N LYS A 110 -12.74 -12.39 -12.42
CA LYS A 110 -14.03 -12.93 -12.81
C LYS A 110 -14.39 -12.35 -14.18
N SER A 111 -14.07 -13.13 -15.21
CA SER A 111 -14.64 -12.94 -16.54
C SER A 111 -16.15 -13.17 -16.46
N THR A 112 -16.92 -12.11 -16.26
CA THR A 112 -18.37 -12.17 -16.48
C THR A 112 -18.66 -11.36 -17.71
N GLY A 113 -19.26 -12.01 -18.72
CA GLY A 113 -19.78 -11.42 -19.98
C GLY A 113 -20.90 -10.41 -19.78
N VAL A 114 -20.84 -9.66 -18.68
CA VAL A 114 -21.69 -8.54 -18.29
C VAL A 114 -20.75 -7.56 -17.59
N SER A 115 -19.77 -7.01 -18.31
CA SER A 115 -19.19 -5.74 -17.88
C SER A 115 -20.35 -4.74 -17.95
N HIS A 116 -20.92 -4.38 -16.81
CA HIS A 116 -22.02 -3.43 -16.70
C HIS A 116 -21.70 -2.16 -17.52
N GLY A 117 -22.53 -1.85 -18.52
CA GLY A 117 -22.29 -0.78 -19.50
C GLY A 117 -21.78 -1.23 -20.89
N MET A 118 -21.38 -2.50 -21.08
CA MET A 118 -20.95 -3.01 -22.40
C MET A 118 -22.08 -3.02 -23.44
N ASP A 119 -23.32 -3.27 -23.01
CA ASP A 119 -24.47 -3.24 -23.92
C ASP A 119 -24.65 -1.86 -24.56
N ALA A 120 -24.44 -0.78 -23.78
CA ALA A 120 -24.49 0.59 -24.30
C ALA A 120 -23.34 0.85 -25.30
N LEU A 121 -22.14 0.35 -25.01
CA LEU A 121 -20.98 0.48 -25.91
C LEU A 121 -21.15 -0.32 -27.20
N LEU A 122 -21.75 -1.51 -27.13
CA LEU A 122 -22.07 -2.36 -28.28
C LEU A 122 -23.17 -1.73 -29.15
N VAL A 123 -24.25 -1.24 -28.53
CA VAL A 123 -25.30 -0.49 -29.23
C VAL A 123 -24.72 0.71 -29.94
N ARG A 124 -23.80 1.44 -29.29
CA ARG A 124 -23.11 2.60 -29.88
C ARG A 124 -22.20 2.22 -31.04
N GLN A 125 -21.41 1.15 -30.90
CA GLN A 125 -20.57 0.64 -31.97
C GLN A 125 -21.40 0.37 -33.24
N VAL A 126 -22.56 -0.26 -33.08
CA VAL A 126 -23.49 -0.55 -34.18
C VAL A 126 -24.12 0.74 -34.73
N ALA A 127 -24.57 1.64 -33.86
CA ALA A 127 -25.23 2.88 -34.27
C ALA A 127 -24.29 3.85 -35.01
N GLU A 128 -23.02 3.93 -34.59
CA GLU A 128 -22.01 4.82 -35.17
C GLU A 128 -21.19 4.13 -36.29
N GLY A 129 -21.40 2.83 -36.55
CA GLY A 129 -20.69 2.08 -37.58
C GLY A 129 -19.18 1.95 -37.34
N LEU A 130 -18.76 1.93 -36.07
CA LEU A 130 -17.35 1.93 -35.68
C LEU A 130 -16.75 0.52 -35.69
N SER A 131 -15.50 0.41 -36.13
CA SER A 131 -14.73 -0.84 -35.95
C SER A 131 -14.34 -1.04 -34.48
N GLU A 132 -14.01 -2.28 -34.10
CA GLU A 132 -13.44 -2.59 -32.77
C GLU A 132 -12.19 -1.73 -32.49
N THR A 133 -11.35 -1.56 -33.51
CA THR A 133 -10.13 -0.74 -33.40
C THR A 133 -10.45 0.74 -33.17
N ASP A 134 -11.48 1.29 -33.82
CA ASP A 134 -11.88 2.69 -33.64
C ASP A 134 -12.52 2.91 -32.26
N MET A 135 -13.31 1.95 -31.77
CA MET A 135 -13.83 1.96 -30.40
C MET A 135 -12.69 2.06 -29.38
N ILE A 136 -11.67 1.21 -29.51
CA ILE A 136 -10.53 1.19 -28.57
C ILE A 136 -9.67 2.44 -28.71
N ARG A 137 -9.29 2.81 -29.93
CA ARG A 137 -8.32 3.89 -30.20
C ARG A 137 -8.90 5.29 -29.95
N LEU A 138 -10.18 5.50 -30.24
CA LEU A 138 -10.80 6.83 -30.22
C LEU A 138 -11.77 6.98 -29.05
N HIS A 139 -12.71 6.04 -28.90
CA HIS A 139 -13.78 6.19 -27.92
C HIS A 139 -13.28 5.95 -26.49
N PHE A 140 -12.61 4.82 -26.25
CA PHE A 140 -12.13 4.49 -24.90
C PHE A 140 -11.03 5.44 -24.42
N VAL A 141 -10.15 5.90 -25.30
CA VAL A 141 -9.13 6.92 -24.97
C VAL A 141 -9.79 8.25 -24.60
N ARG A 142 -10.77 8.72 -25.38
CA ARG A 142 -11.51 9.95 -25.06
C ARG A 142 -12.24 9.84 -23.73
N LEU A 143 -12.86 8.70 -23.47
CA LEU A 143 -13.57 8.44 -22.22
C LEU A 143 -12.59 8.52 -21.03
N HIS A 144 -11.46 7.80 -21.13
CA HIS A 144 -10.39 7.87 -20.14
C HIS A 144 -9.91 9.31 -19.88
N ASP A 145 -9.74 10.12 -20.93
CA ASP A 145 -9.29 11.51 -20.79
C ASP A 145 -10.36 12.43 -20.18
N THR A 146 -11.64 12.19 -20.49
CA THR A 146 -12.76 12.95 -19.93
C THR A 146 -12.90 12.66 -18.45
N GLU A 147 -12.83 11.38 -18.07
CA GLU A 147 -12.84 10.94 -16.67
C GLU A 147 -11.66 11.49 -15.89
N ARG A 148 -10.46 11.53 -16.49
CA ARG A 148 -9.26 12.09 -15.85
C ARG A 148 -9.33 13.61 -15.66
N ARG A 149 -10.02 14.34 -16.54
CA ARG A 149 -10.16 15.80 -16.49
C ARG A 149 -11.32 16.26 -15.61
N GLY A 150 -12.35 15.44 -15.43
CA GLY A 150 -13.38 15.65 -14.42
C GLY A 150 -12.85 15.45 -13.01
N ARG A 151 -13.40 16.16 -12.01
CA ARG A 151 -13.22 15.81 -10.58
C ARG A 151 -13.99 14.54 -10.19
N GLY A 152 -14.42 13.74 -11.17
CA GLY A 152 -15.27 12.56 -11.01
C GLY A 152 -14.48 11.32 -10.62
N SER A 153 -15.19 10.39 -9.99
CA SER A 153 -14.75 9.02 -9.73
C SER A 153 -14.29 8.34 -11.02
N MET A 154 -13.26 7.48 -10.95
CA MET A 154 -13.02 6.57 -12.07
C MET A 154 -14.17 5.57 -12.05
N PRO A 155 -14.97 5.45 -13.12
CA PRO A 155 -16.18 4.64 -13.08
C PRO A 155 -15.90 3.17 -12.83
N CYS A 156 -14.65 2.71 -13.01
CA CYS A 156 -14.19 1.52 -12.33
C CYS A 156 -12.66 1.47 -12.11
N ALA A 157 -12.24 0.90 -10.99
CA ALA A 157 -10.85 0.82 -10.57
C ALA A 157 -10.45 -0.58 -10.09
N ALA A 158 -9.15 -0.87 -10.20
CA ALA A 158 -8.58 -2.07 -9.60
C ALA A 158 -8.53 -1.91 -8.07
N PRO A 159 -8.96 -2.94 -7.31
CA PRO A 159 -8.98 -2.90 -5.84
C PRO A 159 -7.56 -2.94 -5.23
N ILE A 160 -6.53 -3.15 -6.06
CA ILE A 160 -5.12 -3.06 -5.69
C ILE A 160 -4.31 -2.25 -6.70
N ASP A 161 -3.36 -1.47 -6.19
CA ASP A 161 -2.36 -0.74 -6.97
C ASP A 161 -0.99 -0.89 -6.29
N ALA A 162 -0.02 -1.48 -6.97
CA ALA A 162 1.33 -1.71 -6.45
C ALA A 162 2.07 -0.42 -6.04
N ARG A 163 1.56 0.75 -6.46
CA ARG A 163 2.11 2.07 -6.11
C ARG A 163 1.48 2.66 -4.85
N ARG A 164 0.43 2.03 -4.32
CA ARG A 164 -0.27 2.45 -3.10
C ARG A 164 0.05 1.50 -1.95
N PRO A 165 -0.09 1.94 -0.69
CA PRO A 165 0.12 1.08 0.46
C PRO A 165 -0.81 -0.14 0.45
N PHE A 166 -0.26 -1.30 0.80
CA PHE A 166 -1.06 -2.47 1.17
C PHE A 166 -0.35 -3.26 2.27
N PHE A 167 -1.14 -3.87 3.14
CA PHE A 167 -0.71 -4.52 4.37
C PHE A 167 -1.24 -5.94 4.42
N THR A 168 -0.44 -6.83 4.99
CA THR A 168 -0.87 -8.19 5.29
C THR A 168 -0.75 -8.42 6.78
N LEU A 169 -1.89 -8.66 7.42
CA LEU A 169 -2.01 -9.08 8.81
C LEU A 169 -2.48 -10.53 8.85
N ARG A 170 -2.64 -11.10 10.04
CA ARG A 170 -3.15 -12.46 10.24
C ARG A 170 -4.52 -12.41 10.87
N ASP A 171 -5.40 -13.31 10.47
CA ASP A 171 -6.58 -13.64 11.27
C ASP A 171 -6.20 -14.58 12.43
N SER A 172 -7.20 -14.93 13.25
CA SER A 172 -7.04 -15.84 14.38
C SER A 172 -6.63 -17.27 14.01
N HIS A 173 -6.71 -17.64 12.72
CA HIS A 173 -6.25 -18.93 12.20
C HIS A 173 -4.85 -18.83 11.57
N GLY A 174 -4.20 -17.66 11.65
CA GLY A 174 -2.90 -17.41 11.04
C GLY A 174 -2.97 -17.13 9.54
N MET A 175 -4.17 -17.07 8.94
CA MET A 175 -4.33 -16.83 7.52
C MET A 175 -4.25 -15.34 7.18
N PRO A 176 -3.74 -14.97 5.99
CA PRO A 176 -3.60 -13.57 5.61
C PRO A 176 -4.91 -12.79 5.52
N LEU A 177 -4.94 -11.62 6.18
CA LEU A 177 -5.85 -10.52 5.93
C LEU A 177 -5.13 -9.45 5.12
N VAL A 178 -5.59 -9.16 3.91
CA VAL A 178 -4.92 -8.24 2.98
C VAL A 178 -5.71 -6.95 2.90
N PHE A 179 -5.12 -5.84 3.34
CA PHE A 179 -5.70 -4.51 3.25
C PHE A 179 -4.99 -3.73 2.14
N SER A 180 -5.72 -3.26 1.13
CA SER A 180 -5.12 -2.51 0.01
C SER A 180 -5.88 -1.24 -0.29
N VAL A 181 -5.15 -0.17 -0.59
CA VAL A 181 -5.76 1.01 -1.20
C VAL A 181 -5.81 0.81 -2.71
N GLY A 182 -7.00 0.71 -3.27
CA GLY A 182 -7.24 0.53 -4.70
C GLY A 182 -6.86 1.74 -5.53
N ALA A 183 -6.88 1.60 -6.86
CA ALA A 183 -6.59 2.71 -7.76
C ALA A 183 -7.62 3.85 -7.64
N ASN A 184 -8.86 3.53 -7.24
CA ASN A 184 -9.89 4.50 -6.87
C ASN A 184 -9.61 5.23 -5.55
N GLY A 185 -8.68 4.75 -4.73
CA GLY A 185 -8.42 5.31 -3.41
C GLY A 185 -9.38 4.83 -2.33
N HIS A 186 -10.11 3.74 -2.56
CA HIS A 186 -10.85 3.03 -1.53
C HIS A 186 -9.96 2.01 -0.83
N LEU A 187 -10.26 1.68 0.41
CA LEU A 187 -9.63 0.63 1.19
C LEU A 187 -10.42 -0.68 1.02
N HIS A 188 -9.76 -1.69 0.47
CA HIS A 188 -10.31 -3.02 0.31
C HIS A 188 -9.69 -4.00 1.30
N LEU A 189 -10.49 -4.95 1.75
CA LEU A 189 -10.05 -6.13 2.50
C LEU A 189 -10.23 -7.37 1.64
N PHE A 190 -9.16 -8.14 1.47
CA PHE A 190 -9.22 -9.52 1.00
C PHE A 190 -8.97 -10.47 2.15
N ARG A 191 -9.85 -11.47 2.29
CA ARG A 191 -9.70 -12.53 3.30
C ARG A 191 -10.17 -13.87 2.75
N ARG A 192 -9.67 -14.96 3.33
CA ARG A 192 -10.27 -16.27 3.07
C ARG A 192 -11.59 -16.41 3.83
N THR A 193 -12.57 -16.94 3.12
CA THR A 193 -13.85 -17.37 3.68
C THR A 193 -13.69 -18.75 4.32
N ALA A 194 -14.66 -19.16 5.15
CA ALA A 194 -14.68 -20.49 5.77
C ALA A 194 -14.67 -21.65 4.74
N PHE A 195 -15.04 -21.38 3.48
CA PHE A 195 -15.03 -22.35 2.38
C PHE A 195 -13.72 -22.34 1.57
N GLY A 196 -12.71 -21.58 2.00
CA GLY A 196 -11.40 -21.49 1.34
C GLY A 196 -11.31 -20.47 0.20
N ASN A 197 -12.42 -19.91 -0.27
CA ASN A 197 -12.44 -18.88 -1.32
C ASN A 197 -12.02 -17.51 -0.77
N TRP A 198 -11.43 -16.66 -1.60
CA TRP A 198 -11.18 -15.25 -1.28
C TRP A 198 -12.45 -14.41 -1.41
N SER A 199 -12.72 -13.56 -0.42
CA SER A 199 -13.69 -12.47 -0.51
C SER A 199 -12.96 -11.13 -0.66
N GLN A 200 -13.67 -10.14 -1.20
CA GLN A 200 -13.23 -8.76 -1.36
C GLN A 200 -14.32 -7.84 -0.80
N THR A 201 -13.96 -6.99 0.17
CA THR A 201 -14.90 -6.08 0.85
C THR A 201 -14.37 -4.65 0.76
N ASP A 202 -15.22 -3.68 0.42
CA ASP A 202 -14.89 -2.26 0.51
C ASP A 202 -15.14 -1.74 1.94
N LEU A 203 -14.05 -1.45 2.66
CA LEU A 203 -14.10 -0.92 4.02
C LEU A 203 -14.22 0.61 4.05
N SER A 204 -13.88 1.30 2.96
CA SER A 204 -14.03 2.75 2.89
C SER A 204 -15.49 3.18 2.98
N ALA A 205 -16.41 2.39 2.41
CA ALA A 205 -17.85 2.64 2.50
C ALA A 205 -18.40 2.63 3.95
N ALA A 206 -17.68 2.03 4.90
CA ALA A 206 -18.06 2.03 6.30
C ALA A 206 -17.67 3.32 7.03
N LEU A 207 -16.66 4.06 6.54
CA LEU A 207 -16.08 5.18 7.28
C LEU A 207 -17.06 6.37 7.38
N PRO A 208 -17.27 6.97 8.57
CA PRO A 208 -18.32 7.96 8.80
C PRO A 208 -18.33 9.19 7.88
N ALA A 209 -17.16 9.70 7.47
CA ALA A 209 -17.05 10.88 6.59
C ALA A 209 -16.60 10.55 5.18
N PHE A 210 -16.62 9.27 4.80
CA PHE A 210 -16.19 8.84 3.48
C PHE A 210 -17.35 8.93 2.49
N ASP A 211 -17.26 9.87 1.56
CA ASP A 211 -18.10 9.91 0.37
C ASP A 211 -17.45 9.04 -0.72
N PRO A 212 -18.06 7.93 -1.15
CA PRO A 212 -17.52 7.05 -2.19
C PRO A 212 -17.12 7.76 -3.48
N ARG A 213 -17.84 8.82 -3.87
CA ARG A 213 -17.59 9.53 -5.13
C ARG A 213 -16.62 10.68 -4.97
N ALA A 214 -16.50 11.22 -3.76
CA ALA A 214 -15.74 12.46 -3.52
C ALA A 214 -14.56 12.30 -2.56
N SER A 215 -14.33 11.14 -1.95
CA SER A 215 -13.28 10.91 -0.95
C SER A 215 -12.27 9.86 -1.39
N VAL A 216 -11.05 9.95 -0.84
CA VAL A 216 -9.99 8.96 -1.01
C VAL A 216 -9.24 8.74 0.30
N ILE A 217 -8.73 7.54 0.48
CA ILE A 217 -7.72 7.23 1.49
C ILE A 217 -6.38 7.79 1.00
N GLU A 218 -5.88 8.84 1.67
CA GLU A 218 -4.62 9.50 1.32
C GLU A 218 -3.43 8.77 1.94
N CYS A 219 -3.56 8.38 3.21
CA CYS A 219 -2.52 7.68 3.97
C CYS A 219 -3.14 6.61 4.85
N ILE A 220 -2.42 5.53 5.07
CA ILE A 220 -2.79 4.46 6.00
C ILE A 220 -1.54 3.76 6.52
N ASP A 221 -1.55 3.37 7.79
CA ASP A 221 -0.60 2.40 8.35
C ASP A 221 -1.38 1.40 9.22
N MET A 222 -0.89 0.17 9.27
CA MET A 222 -1.48 -0.93 10.03
C MET A 222 -0.40 -1.76 10.71
N ARG A 223 -0.65 -2.16 11.96
CA ARG A 223 0.24 -3.02 12.74
C ARG A 223 -0.55 -4.07 13.47
N GLN A 224 0.02 -5.26 13.60
CA GLN A 224 -0.50 -6.34 14.44
C GLN A 224 0.49 -6.64 15.55
N GLY A 225 -0.02 -6.75 16.78
CA GLY A 225 0.72 -7.19 17.95
C GLY A 225 1.00 -8.69 17.95
N ALA A 226 1.88 -9.13 18.84
CA ALA A 226 2.18 -10.56 19.01
C ALA A 226 0.97 -11.36 19.53
N ASP A 227 0.03 -10.69 20.19
CA ASP A 227 -1.24 -11.22 20.71
C ASP A 227 -2.37 -11.22 19.66
N GLY A 228 -2.09 -10.83 18.41
CA GLY A 228 -3.07 -10.74 17.34
C GLY A 228 -3.81 -9.39 17.29
N ALA A 229 -3.69 -8.54 18.31
CA ALA A 229 -4.39 -7.26 18.35
C ALA A 229 -3.92 -6.32 17.23
N VAL A 230 -4.88 -5.75 16.50
CA VAL A 230 -4.63 -4.88 15.35
C VAL A 230 -4.79 -3.41 15.73
N ALA A 231 -3.87 -2.59 15.22
CA ALA A 231 -3.93 -1.13 15.24
C ALA A 231 -3.92 -0.59 13.81
N ILE A 232 -4.77 0.41 13.56
CA ILE A 232 -4.98 1.03 12.25
C ILE A 232 -4.99 2.55 12.45
N ALA A 233 -4.33 3.28 11.56
CA ALA A 233 -4.47 4.71 11.42
C ALA A 233 -4.62 5.06 9.94
N LEU A 234 -5.58 5.91 9.59
CA LEU A 234 -5.82 6.32 8.20
C LEU A 234 -6.28 7.77 8.10
N ALA A 235 -5.93 8.42 7.00
CA ALA A 235 -6.35 9.78 6.68
C ALA A 235 -7.19 9.77 5.40
N VAL A 236 -8.34 10.44 5.45
CA VAL A 236 -9.29 10.60 4.35
C VAL A 236 -9.26 12.03 3.86
N SER A 237 -9.12 12.22 2.56
CA SER A 237 -9.17 13.53 1.90
C SER A 237 -10.28 13.56 0.87
N LYS A 238 -10.73 14.77 0.49
CA LYS A 238 -11.59 14.93 -0.68
C LYS A 238 -10.75 14.81 -1.95
N ARG A 239 -11.29 14.14 -2.97
CA ARG A 239 -10.71 14.00 -4.32
C ARG A 239 -10.41 15.34 -4.98
N SER A 240 -11.22 16.36 -4.68
CA SER A 240 -10.97 17.73 -5.16
C SER A 240 -9.65 18.32 -4.68
N GLY A 241 -9.07 17.79 -3.60
CA GLY A 241 -7.98 18.42 -2.86
C GLY A 241 -8.42 19.61 -2.01
N ASP A 242 -9.72 19.94 -2.01
CA ASP A 242 -10.25 21.07 -1.26
C ASP A 242 -10.66 20.61 0.15
N GLY A 243 -10.08 21.24 1.18
CA GLY A 243 -10.34 20.91 2.59
C GLY A 243 -9.25 20.03 3.20
N GLY A 244 -9.10 20.11 4.53
CA GLY A 244 -8.14 19.29 5.28
C GLY A 244 -8.51 17.80 5.28
N CYS A 245 -7.65 16.99 5.89
CA CYS A 245 -7.89 15.55 6.03
C CYS A 245 -8.68 15.21 7.30
N ALA A 246 -9.60 14.24 7.19
CA ALA A 246 -10.20 13.57 8.34
C ALA A 246 -9.28 12.41 8.76
N LEU A 247 -8.83 12.41 10.02
CA LEU A 247 -7.91 11.40 10.55
C LEU A 247 -8.69 10.40 11.42
N TYR A 248 -8.48 9.11 11.22
CA TYR A 248 -9.10 8.03 12.00
C TYR A 248 -8.03 7.11 12.56
N ALA A 249 -8.27 6.57 13.74
CA ALA A 249 -7.42 5.54 14.32
C ALA A 249 -8.20 4.65 15.28
N ALA A 250 -7.83 3.38 15.29
CA ALA A 250 -8.31 2.39 16.25
C ALA A 250 -7.15 1.47 16.65
N ALA A 251 -7.19 0.94 17.86
CA ALA A 251 -6.25 -0.05 18.33
C ALA A 251 -6.92 -1.05 19.27
N GLY A 252 -6.35 -2.26 19.36
CA GLY A 252 -6.97 -3.36 20.11
C GLY A 252 -8.10 -4.04 19.35
N LEU A 253 -8.14 -3.89 18.01
CA LEU A 253 -9.10 -4.60 17.18
C LEU A 253 -8.73 -6.10 17.17
N PRO A 254 -9.67 -7.02 17.43
CA PRO A 254 -9.35 -8.44 17.44
C PRO A 254 -9.10 -8.96 16.01
N ASP A 255 -8.19 -9.92 15.87
CA ASP A 255 -7.92 -10.64 14.62
C ASP A 255 -9.00 -11.70 14.29
N THR A 256 -9.93 -11.94 15.21
CA THR A 256 -11.09 -12.82 15.05
C THR A 256 -12.25 -12.15 14.30
N LEU A 257 -12.13 -10.87 13.91
CA LEU A 257 -13.21 -10.17 13.22
C LEU A 257 -13.49 -10.82 11.86
N ASP A 258 -14.76 -11.15 11.64
CA ASP A 258 -15.26 -11.52 10.32
C ASP A 258 -15.52 -10.26 9.47
N GLU A 259 -16.08 -10.46 8.28
CA GLU A 259 -16.33 -9.37 7.34
C GLU A 259 -17.25 -8.27 7.93
N THR A 260 -18.34 -8.66 8.60
CA THR A 260 -19.24 -7.73 9.27
C THR A 260 -18.56 -7.04 10.46
N GLY A 261 -17.75 -7.77 11.21
CA GLY A 261 -16.94 -7.25 12.32
C GLY A 261 -15.96 -6.17 11.86
N TRP A 262 -15.24 -6.40 10.76
CA TRP A 262 -14.36 -5.41 10.16
C TRP A 262 -15.13 -4.18 9.68
N PHE A 263 -16.25 -4.37 8.99
CA PHE A 263 -17.09 -3.26 8.54
C PHE A 263 -17.56 -2.39 9.73
N ASN A 264 -18.07 -3.02 10.80
CA ASN A 264 -18.52 -2.33 12.01
C ASN A 264 -17.37 -1.63 12.76
N ALA A 265 -16.18 -2.24 12.78
CA ALA A 265 -14.99 -1.62 13.37
C ALA A 265 -14.64 -0.31 12.65
N PHE A 266 -14.69 -0.28 11.32
CA PHE A 266 -14.47 0.94 10.53
C PHE A 266 -15.59 1.97 10.70
N ALA A 267 -16.84 1.53 10.73
CA ALA A 267 -17.99 2.40 10.95
C ALA A 267 -18.00 3.09 12.33
N SER A 268 -17.39 2.47 13.33
CA SER A 268 -17.30 3.00 14.68
C SER A 268 -15.99 3.77 14.96
N MET A 269 -15.09 3.92 13.97
CA MET A 269 -13.83 4.62 14.20
C MET A 269 -14.07 6.10 14.50
N PRO A 270 -13.58 6.61 15.65
CA PRO A 270 -13.72 8.01 15.98
C PRO A 270 -12.76 8.86 15.16
N GLU A 271 -13.25 9.99 14.66
CA GLU A 271 -12.42 10.97 13.98
C GLU A 271 -11.54 11.74 15.00
N ARG A 272 -10.27 11.94 14.64
CA ARG A 272 -9.24 12.61 15.45
C ARG A 272 -9.08 14.05 14.98
N ARG A 273 -9.89 14.96 15.55
CA ARG A 273 -9.84 16.39 15.20
C ARG A 273 -9.01 17.26 16.16
N ARG A 274 -8.98 16.91 17.44
CA ARG A 274 -8.42 17.80 18.47
C ARG A 274 -6.90 17.86 18.38
N GLY A 275 -6.33 19.02 18.06
CA GLY A 275 -4.89 19.29 18.15
C GLY A 275 -4.12 19.26 16.83
N LEU A 276 -4.75 18.84 15.73
CA LEU A 276 -4.21 19.03 14.38
C LEU A 276 -4.69 20.39 13.84
N PRO A 277 -3.83 21.20 13.18
CA PRO A 277 -4.26 22.47 12.61
C PRO A 277 -5.38 22.33 11.58
N ASP A 278 -6.30 23.29 11.55
CA ASP A 278 -7.38 23.32 10.57
C ASP A 278 -6.82 23.41 9.15
N GLY A 279 -7.36 22.60 8.24
CA GLY A 279 -6.91 22.53 6.86
C GLY A 279 -5.60 21.76 6.64
N ALA A 280 -5.02 21.14 7.67
CA ALA A 280 -3.84 20.30 7.52
C ALA A 280 -4.10 19.13 6.56
N ALA A 281 -3.20 18.97 5.58
CA ALA A 281 -3.22 17.85 4.64
C ALA A 281 -2.25 16.78 5.15
N VAL A 282 -2.77 15.68 5.69
CA VAL A 282 -1.95 14.57 6.19
C VAL A 282 -1.28 13.88 5.00
N THR A 283 0.05 13.84 5.03
CA THR A 283 0.89 13.29 3.94
C THR A 283 1.59 12.00 4.32
N ALA A 284 1.71 11.69 5.62
CA ALA A 284 2.19 10.39 6.08
C ALA A 284 1.64 10.03 7.47
N LEU A 285 1.45 8.73 7.68
CA LEU A 285 1.14 8.12 8.97
C LEU A 285 2.14 7.00 9.24
N ALA A 286 2.62 6.91 10.47
CA ALA A 286 3.45 5.80 10.92
C ALA A 286 3.03 5.35 12.32
N LEU A 287 2.55 4.11 12.43
CA LEU A 287 2.27 3.44 13.68
C LEU A 287 3.57 2.89 14.27
N GLY A 288 3.79 3.18 15.55
CA GLY A 288 4.77 2.48 16.34
C GLY A 288 4.40 0.99 16.53
N PRO A 289 5.34 0.16 17.00
CA PRO A 289 5.07 -1.25 17.24
C PRO A 289 3.96 -1.42 18.29
N VAL A 290 3.06 -2.38 18.06
CA VAL A 290 2.03 -2.77 19.03
C VAL A 290 2.69 -3.71 20.03
N LEU A 291 3.00 -3.18 21.22
CA LEU A 291 3.71 -3.89 22.28
C LEU A 291 2.78 -4.16 23.47
N PRO A 292 2.84 -5.35 24.10
CA PRO A 292 2.05 -5.65 25.28
C PRO A 292 2.29 -4.63 26.40
N GLY A 293 1.25 -3.91 26.82
CA GLY A 293 1.32 -2.91 27.88
C GLY A 293 1.83 -1.52 27.43
N ALA A 294 2.06 -1.30 26.13
CA ALA A 294 2.45 0.00 25.58
C ALA A 294 1.26 0.69 24.91
N ALA A 295 1.30 2.03 24.90
CA ALA A 295 0.42 2.81 24.05
C ALA A 295 0.78 2.63 22.56
N PRO A 296 -0.16 2.26 21.68
CA PRO A 296 0.06 2.24 20.24
C PRO A 296 0.10 3.67 19.72
N LEU A 297 1.30 4.22 19.52
CA LEU A 297 1.49 5.59 19.09
C LEU A 297 1.42 5.73 17.57
N VAL A 298 0.89 6.85 17.10
CA VAL A 298 0.86 7.25 15.69
C VAL A 298 1.66 8.53 15.55
N LEU A 299 2.59 8.55 14.59
CA LEU A 299 3.25 9.74 14.08
C LEU A 299 2.48 10.23 12.86
N VAL A 300 2.11 11.51 12.87
CA VAL A 300 1.41 12.20 11.79
C VAL A 300 2.36 13.21 11.18
N THR A 301 2.54 13.15 9.86
CA THR A 301 3.18 14.21 9.09
C THR A 301 2.10 14.87 8.23
N ALA A 302 2.02 16.20 8.28
CA ALA A 302 1.03 16.94 7.50
C ALA A 302 1.61 18.25 6.97
N GLU A 303 1.15 18.65 5.78
CA GLU A 303 1.37 19.98 5.25
C GLU A 303 0.34 20.94 5.85
N THR A 304 0.82 22.11 6.28
CA THR A 304 0.02 23.20 6.85
C THR A 304 0.39 24.52 6.17
N TYR A 305 -0.33 25.59 6.49
CA TYR A 305 0.00 26.93 5.98
C TYR A 305 1.44 27.37 6.31
N ASP A 306 1.96 26.95 7.47
CA ASP A 306 3.30 27.30 7.95
C ASP A 306 4.40 26.34 7.44
N GLY A 307 4.02 25.30 6.68
CA GLY A 307 4.90 24.27 6.14
C GLY A 307 4.58 22.86 6.62
N GLU A 308 5.52 21.93 6.42
CA GLU A 308 5.41 20.55 6.91
C GLU A 308 5.60 20.52 8.43
N GLY A 309 4.62 19.97 9.15
CA GLY A 309 4.69 19.74 10.58
C GLY A 309 4.54 18.27 10.94
N ARG A 310 4.86 17.95 12.20
CA ARG A 310 4.75 16.59 12.74
C ARG A 310 4.10 16.59 14.12
N TRP A 311 3.20 15.63 14.31
CA TRP A 311 2.44 15.44 15.53
C TRP A 311 2.39 13.97 15.90
N TYR A 312 1.95 13.69 17.12
CA TYR A 312 1.70 12.33 17.57
C TYR A 312 0.47 12.20 18.45
N PHE A 313 -0.05 10.99 18.55
CA PHE A 313 -1.10 10.64 19.50
C PHE A 313 -1.11 9.13 19.81
N ASN A 314 -1.86 8.73 20.84
CA ASN A 314 -2.08 7.32 21.19
C ASN A 314 -3.35 6.79 20.52
N ALA A 315 -3.24 5.87 19.56
CA ALA A 315 -4.36 5.30 18.81
C ALA A 315 -5.44 4.64 19.70
N ALA A 316 -5.06 4.10 20.87
CA ALA A 316 -6.01 3.45 21.79
C ALA A 316 -6.85 4.44 22.61
N ASN A 317 -6.48 5.72 22.68
CA ASN A 317 -7.19 6.71 23.49
C ASN A 317 -7.77 7.84 22.61
N PRO A 318 -9.05 7.73 22.20
CA PRO A 318 -9.70 8.72 21.33
C PRO A 318 -9.87 10.11 21.97
N VAL A 319 -9.84 10.19 23.32
CA VAL A 319 -10.05 11.43 24.07
C VAL A 319 -8.78 12.29 24.11
N THR A 320 -7.61 11.67 24.10
CA THR A 320 -6.33 12.39 24.06
C THR A 320 -6.17 13.07 22.71
N GLY A 321 -5.91 14.38 22.74
CA GLY A 321 -5.66 15.17 21.54
C GLY A 321 -4.32 14.84 20.89
N ILE A 322 -4.22 15.21 19.62
CA ILE A 322 -3.00 15.19 18.83
C ILE A 322 -2.05 16.26 19.38
N SER A 323 -0.81 15.88 19.64
CA SER A 323 0.20 16.76 20.25
C SER A 323 1.34 17.01 19.26
N PRO A 324 1.84 18.25 19.14
CA PRO A 324 3.03 18.50 18.33
C PRO A 324 4.23 17.75 18.90
N LEU A 325 5.19 17.38 18.04
CA LEU A 325 6.45 16.84 18.53
C LEU A 325 7.23 17.92 19.31
N PRO A 326 8.03 17.53 20.33
CA PRO A 326 8.94 18.46 21.00
C PRO A 326 9.91 19.13 20.02
N GLU A 327 10.26 20.39 20.27
CA GLU A 327 11.21 21.14 19.43
C GLU A 327 12.57 20.42 19.31
N GLY A 328 13.16 20.48 18.11
CA GLY A 328 14.44 19.82 17.80
C GLY A 328 14.35 18.31 17.57
N CYS A 329 13.18 17.70 17.70
CA CYS A 329 12.96 16.29 17.39
C CYS A 329 12.63 16.10 15.90
N GLU A 330 13.52 15.42 15.16
CA GLU A 330 13.26 14.97 13.78
C GLU A 330 13.15 13.43 13.73
N PRO A 331 12.08 12.83 14.27
CA PRO A 331 12.00 11.38 14.37
C PRO A 331 11.70 10.74 13.03
N GLN A 332 12.28 9.56 12.79
CA GLN A 332 11.86 8.70 11.67
C GLN A 332 10.88 7.61 12.13
N ALA A 333 10.75 7.34 13.42
CA ALA A 333 9.72 6.45 13.96
C ALA A 333 9.27 6.89 15.36
N ILE A 334 8.10 6.39 15.77
CA ILE A 334 7.54 6.59 17.11
C ILE A 334 7.34 5.23 17.79
N GLY A 335 7.34 5.20 19.11
CA GLY A 335 7.09 3.96 19.84
C GLY A 335 7.31 4.16 21.34
N CYS A 336 7.80 3.14 22.01
CA CYS A 336 8.13 3.25 23.41
C CYS A 336 9.50 2.64 23.72
N TYR A 337 10.08 3.10 24.82
CA TYR A 337 11.13 2.43 25.57
C TYR A 337 10.77 2.62 27.04
N ARG A 338 9.88 1.76 27.55
CA ARG A 338 9.15 1.90 28.83
C ARG A 338 8.21 3.11 28.90
N LEU A 339 8.62 4.25 28.36
CA LEU A 339 7.84 5.46 28.15
C LEU A 339 7.57 5.67 26.64
N PRO A 340 6.47 6.34 26.26
CA PRO A 340 6.26 6.88 24.93
C PRO A 340 7.41 7.79 24.47
N GLY A 341 7.81 7.71 23.21
CA GLY A 341 8.86 8.57 22.68
C GLY A 341 9.14 8.38 21.20
N ALA A 342 10.19 9.05 20.74
CA ALA A 342 10.56 9.13 19.35
C ALA A 342 11.93 8.49 19.10
N TRP A 343 12.08 7.86 17.94
CA TRP A 343 13.30 7.22 17.48
C TRP A 343 13.90 8.00 16.33
N SER A 344 15.19 8.30 16.45
CA SER A 344 15.94 9.11 15.50
C SER A 344 17.29 8.50 15.20
N LEU A 345 17.61 8.34 13.92
CA LEU A 345 18.95 8.10 13.40
C LEU A 345 19.59 9.47 13.15
N THR A 346 20.80 9.68 13.70
CA THR A 346 21.51 10.96 13.54
C THR A 346 21.82 11.25 12.08
N LYS A 347 21.89 12.53 11.70
CA LYS A 347 22.10 12.95 10.30
C LYS A 347 23.44 12.47 9.72
N ASP A 348 24.46 12.33 10.57
CA ASP A 348 25.77 11.77 10.23
C ASP A 348 25.79 10.23 10.27
N GLY A 349 24.69 9.59 10.67
CA GLY A 349 24.56 8.14 10.81
C GLY A 349 25.44 7.55 11.89
N SER A 350 25.95 8.36 12.83
CA SER A 350 26.84 7.90 13.90
C SER A 350 26.11 7.19 15.03
N ALA A 351 24.82 7.45 15.21
CA ALA A 351 24.04 6.88 16.30
C ALA A 351 22.55 6.73 15.97
N LEU A 352 21.94 5.74 16.61
CA LEU A 352 20.49 5.63 16.72
C LEU A 352 20.11 6.00 18.16
N SER A 353 19.15 6.91 18.32
CA SER A 353 18.70 7.40 19.62
C SER A 353 17.20 7.25 19.82
N PHE A 354 16.81 7.03 21.06
CA PHE A 354 15.43 7.18 21.53
C PHE A 354 15.37 8.33 22.54
N VAL A 355 14.33 9.15 22.44
CA VAL A 355 14.02 10.23 23.38
C VAL A 355 12.55 10.09 23.79
N SER A 356 12.30 9.89 25.09
CA SER A 356 10.94 9.86 25.61
C SER A 356 10.28 11.23 25.52
N PHE A 357 8.97 11.26 25.31
CA PHE A 357 8.21 12.49 25.44
C PHE A 357 8.16 12.94 26.91
N PRO A 358 8.05 14.26 27.16
CA PRO A 358 7.97 14.78 28.52
C PRO A 358 6.78 14.15 29.27
N ASP A 359 7.02 13.66 30.47
CA ASP A 359 5.96 13.31 31.39
C ASP A 359 5.64 14.49 32.35
N PRO A 360 4.53 14.45 33.10
CA PRO A 360 4.17 15.53 34.03
C PRO A 360 5.19 15.81 35.14
N PHE A 361 6.12 14.89 35.38
CA PHE A 361 7.17 14.98 36.40
C PHE A 361 8.54 15.32 35.80
N ASN A 362 8.59 15.61 34.50
CA ASN A 362 9.80 15.84 33.72
C ASN A 362 10.82 14.67 33.81
N TRP A 363 10.33 13.47 34.09
CA TRP A 363 11.11 12.25 34.00
C TRP A 363 11.18 11.82 32.53
N GLY A 364 12.36 11.37 32.11
CA GLY A 364 12.61 10.99 30.74
C GLY A 364 13.64 9.88 30.61
N ILE A 365 13.52 9.12 29.52
CA ILE A 365 14.44 8.07 29.14
C ILE A 365 15.03 8.43 27.79
N ASN A 366 16.36 8.57 27.76
CA ASN A 366 17.13 8.77 26.55
C ASN A 366 18.07 7.58 26.37
N VAL A 367 18.02 6.95 25.21
CA VAL A 367 18.87 5.81 24.86
C VAL A 367 19.67 6.17 23.61
N THR A 368 20.93 5.75 23.55
CA THR A 368 21.79 5.97 22.38
C THR A 368 22.58 4.71 22.08
N TYR A 369 22.40 4.18 20.87
CA TYR A 369 23.16 3.06 20.34
C TYR A 369 24.32 3.59 19.50
N GLN A 370 25.55 3.36 19.97
CA GLN A 370 26.78 3.86 19.33
C GLN A 370 27.43 2.86 18.37
N SER A 371 27.07 1.58 18.47
CA SER A 371 27.63 0.51 17.61
C SER A 371 26.80 0.29 16.32
N VAL A 372 26.23 1.37 15.77
CA VAL A 372 25.41 1.27 14.55
C VAL A 372 26.25 0.83 13.35
N PRO A 373 25.66 0.06 12.41
CA PRO A 373 26.33 -0.28 11.16
C PRO A 373 26.82 0.98 10.47
N ARG A 374 27.97 0.89 9.77
CA ARG A 374 28.46 2.00 8.94
C ARG A 374 27.41 2.36 7.89
N ARG A 375 27.27 3.66 7.62
CA ARG A 375 26.31 4.22 6.65
C ARG A 375 24.89 3.69 6.87
N PRO A 376 24.31 3.88 8.07
CA PRO A 376 22.97 3.38 8.34
C PRO A 376 21.96 4.05 7.41
N SER A 377 21.09 3.24 6.83
CA SER A 377 20.12 3.63 5.79
C SER A 377 18.68 3.55 6.27
N SER A 378 18.39 2.66 7.22
CA SER A 378 17.05 2.44 7.78
C SER A 378 17.12 1.69 9.11
N PHE A 379 16.06 1.80 9.90
CA PHE A 379 15.85 0.97 11.08
C PHE A 379 14.39 0.52 11.16
N LEU A 380 14.14 -0.54 11.92
CA LEU A 380 12.82 -1.12 12.13
C LEU A 380 12.67 -1.52 13.60
N LEU A 381 11.53 -1.15 14.19
CA LEU A 381 11.17 -1.50 15.55
C LEU A 381 10.31 -2.76 15.53
N ALA A 382 10.71 -3.76 16.30
CA ALA A 382 10.02 -5.04 16.43
C ALA A 382 9.58 -5.27 17.87
N PRO A 383 8.58 -6.14 18.13
CA PRO A 383 8.32 -6.63 19.46
C PRO A 383 9.59 -7.23 20.09
N GLY A 384 9.94 -6.75 21.29
CA GLY A 384 11.12 -7.22 22.00
C GLY A 384 10.81 -8.24 23.08
N SER A 385 11.87 -8.90 23.56
CA SER A 385 11.78 -9.85 24.70
C SER A 385 11.49 -9.16 26.04
N VAL A 386 11.71 -7.85 26.14
CA VAL A 386 11.45 -7.05 27.33
C VAL A 386 10.15 -6.26 27.13
N PRO A 387 9.17 -6.33 28.06
CA PRO A 387 7.93 -5.56 27.95
C PRO A 387 8.18 -4.07 27.72
N ASN A 388 7.45 -3.47 26.78
CA ASN A 388 7.56 -2.07 26.39
C ASN A 388 8.95 -1.62 25.91
N VAL A 389 9.83 -2.53 25.52
CA VAL A 389 11.13 -2.22 24.92
C VAL A 389 11.23 -2.98 23.60
N PRO A 390 11.24 -2.30 22.44
CA PRO A 390 11.33 -2.96 21.16
C PRO A 390 12.72 -3.52 20.94
N ASP A 391 12.78 -4.59 20.16
CA ASP A 391 14.02 -4.95 19.48
C ASP A 391 14.20 -4.02 18.28
N VAL A 392 15.44 -3.57 18.06
CA VAL A 392 15.70 -2.55 17.03
C VAL A 392 16.64 -3.10 15.98
N TYR A 393 16.11 -3.29 14.78
CA TYR A 393 16.90 -3.67 13.62
C TYR A 393 17.45 -2.42 12.95
N VAL A 394 18.72 -2.44 12.55
CA VAL A 394 19.36 -1.34 11.82
C VAL A 394 20.10 -1.90 10.61
N ALA A 395 19.87 -1.30 9.45
CA ALA A 395 20.58 -1.62 8.21
C ALA A 395 21.55 -0.50 7.82
N GLY A 396 22.68 -0.88 7.22
CA GLY A 396 23.68 0.00 6.62
C GLY A 396 24.57 -0.80 5.67
N ASP A 397 25.89 -0.86 5.94
CA ASP A 397 26.81 -1.79 5.26
C ASP A 397 26.57 -3.28 5.63
N GLY A 398 25.75 -3.51 6.65
CA GLY A 398 25.21 -4.80 7.06
C GLY A 398 23.96 -4.59 7.92
N ILE A 399 23.31 -5.68 8.32
CA ILE A 399 22.10 -5.64 9.14
C ILE A 399 22.40 -6.20 10.52
N VAL A 400 21.97 -5.48 11.55
CA VAL A 400 22.11 -5.88 12.95
C VAL A 400 20.80 -5.70 13.72
N VAL A 401 20.70 -6.34 14.88
CA VAL A 401 19.59 -6.17 15.83
C VAL A 401 20.09 -5.91 17.24
N TYR A 402 19.51 -4.92 17.90
CA TYR A 402 19.67 -4.63 19.33
C TYR A 402 18.49 -5.24 20.08
N ARG A 403 18.78 -6.07 21.08
CA ARG A 403 17.75 -6.79 21.85
C ARG A 403 17.57 -6.19 23.22
N GLY A 404 16.33 -6.01 23.67
CA GLY A 404 16.01 -5.71 25.08
C GLY A 404 16.79 -4.53 25.72
N GLY A 405 17.18 -3.53 24.93
CA GLY A 405 17.97 -2.37 25.40
C GLY A 405 19.48 -2.61 25.53
N HIS A 406 19.99 -3.76 25.10
CA HIS A 406 21.43 -4.02 25.06
C HIS A 406 22.11 -3.19 23.97
N THR A 407 23.27 -2.60 24.30
CA THR A 407 24.03 -1.72 23.40
C THR A 407 24.91 -2.47 22.40
N LEU A 408 25.14 -3.77 22.62
CA LEU A 408 25.90 -4.63 21.71
C LEU A 408 24.95 -5.27 20.69
N PRO A 409 25.10 -4.99 19.39
CA PRO A 409 24.24 -5.56 18.36
C PRO A 409 24.59 -7.01 18.06
N LEU A 410 23.56 -7.79 17.68
CA LEU A 410 23.73 -9.10 17.06
C LEU A 410 23.69 -8.94 15.53
N LYS A 411 24.65 -9.56 14.84
CA LYS A 411 24.67 -9.57 13.37
C LYS A 411 23.51 -10.41 12.83
N VAL A 412 22.79 -9.86 11.84
CA VAL A 412 21.68 -10.52 11.14
C VAL A 412 22.09 -10.99 9.75
N ALA A 413 22.61 -10.07 8.92
CA ALA A 413 22.99 -10.37 7.54
C ALA A 413 24.07 -9.41 7.01
N ASP A 414 24.86 -9.86 6.05
CA ASP A 414 25.77 -9.02 5.26
C ASP A 414 25.03 -8.52 4.01
N ALA A 415 24.38 -7.35 4.12
CA ALA A 415 23.64 -6.76 3.02
C ALA A 415 23.93 -5.25 2.94
N ARG A 416 24.73 -4.85 1.95
CA ARG A 416 25.09 -3.44 1.75
C ARG A 416 23.95 -2.67 1.12
N GLY A 417 23.62 -1.52 1.71
CA GLY A 417 22.56 -0.66 1.19
C GLY A 417 21.16 -1.25 1.37
N ALA A 418 21.01 -2.21 2.28
CA ALA A 418 19.71 -2.80 2.57
C ALA A 418 18.74 -1.74 3.15
N ARG A 419 17.47 -1.86 2.82
CA ARG A 419 16.37 -1.13 3.47
C ARG A 419 15.47 -2.13 4.17
N LEU A 420 15.26 -1.95 5.47
CA LEU A 420 14.38 -2.83 6.23
C LEU A 420 12.93 -2.59 5.85
N VAL A 421 12.19 -3.68 5.57
CA VAL A 421 10.81 -3.60 5.06
C VAL A 421 9.83 -4.15 6.08
N TRP A 422 10.14 -5.31 6.68
CA TRP A 422 9.23 -6.01 7.58
C TRP A 422 10.00 -6.91 8.53
N CYS A 423 9.44 -7.14 9.72
CA CYS A 423 9.91 -8.16 10.65
C CYS A 423 8.71 -8.85 11.28
N GLY A 424 8.86 -10.14 11.56
CA GLY A 424 7.86 -10.93 12.26
C GLY A 424 8.52 -11.95 13.17
N GLN A 425 7.90 -12.24 14.30
CA GLN A 425 8.30 -13.33 15.19
C GLN A 425 7.10 -14.03 15.81
N ASP A 426 7.22 -15.33 15.99
CA ASP A 426 6.29 -16.16 16.76
C ASP A 426 7.05 -17.03 17.77
N ALA A 427 6.38 -18.01 18.38
CA ALA A 427 7.03 -18.88 19.37
C ALA A 427 8.15 -19.77 18.79
N THR A 428 8.23 -19.92 17.48
CA THR A 428 9.09 -20.89 16.79
C THR A 428 10.22 -20.24 15.98
N ALA A 429 9.97 -19.05 15.43
CA ALA A 429 10.87 -18.43 14.48
C ALA A 429 10.84 -16.89 14.54
N GLU A 430 11.92 -16.32 14.03
CA GLU A 430 12.03 -14.90 13.73
C GLU A 430 12.41 -14.68 12.28
N HIS A 431 11.86 -13.63 11.70
CA HIS A 431 11.98 -13.30 10.30
C HIS A 431 12.26 -11.82 10.13
N LEU A 432 13.15 -11.50 9.19
CA LEU A 432 13.40 -10.14 8.75
C LEU A 432 13.41 -10.11 7.23
N ALA A 433 12.64 -9.18 6.67
CA ALA A 433 12.66 -8.89 5.25
C ALA A 433 13.25 -7.51 4.98
N TYR A 434 14.07 -7.45 3.94
CA TYR A 434 14.74 -6.24 3.52
C TYR A 434 14.81 -6.15 2.00
N SER A 435 14.77 -4.94 1.45
CA SER A 435 15.10 -4.72 0.05
C SER A 435 16.60 -4.51 -0.12
N ASP A 436 17.17 -4.97 -1.22
CA ASP A 436 18.52 -4.61 -1.62
C ASP A 436 18.54 -3.31 -2.44
N GLY A 437 19.75 -2.81 -2.75
CA GLY A 437 19.94 -1.61 -3.56
C GLY A 437 19.45 -1.74 -5.02
N SER A 438 19.11 -2.94 -5.48
CA SER A 438 18.49 -3.20 -6.79
C SER A 438 16.96 -3.32 -6.75
N GLY A 439 16.35 -3.24 -5.56
CA GLY A 439 14.91 -3.34 -5.36
C GLY A 439 14.39 -4.76 -5.18
N GLY A 440 15.26 -5.79 -5.13
CA GLY A 440 14.86 -7.16 -4.80
C GLY A 440 14.48 -7.29 -3.33
N LEU A 441 13.43 -8.04 -3.02
CA LEU A 441 13.03 -8.33 -1.65
C LEU A 441 13.69 -9.62 -1.17
N TRP A 442 14.30 -9.59 0.01
CA TRP A 442 15.00 -10.71 0.61
C TRP A 442 14.42 -11.03 1.98
N LEU A 443 14.41 -12.31 2.34
CA LEU A 443 14.00 -12.82 3.64
C LEU A 443 15.18 -13.55 4.29
N VAL A 444 15.44 -13.22 5.55
CA VAL A 444 16.32 -13.99 6.43
C VAL A 444 15.52 -14.45 7.63
N SER A 445 15.70 -15.73 7.98
CA SER A 445 14.92 -16.38 9.04
C SER A 445 15.85 -17.10 10.01
N ARG A 446 15.36 -17.30 11.24
CA ARG A 446 16.00 -18.18 12.23
C ARG A 446 14.98 -18.88 13.09
N ALA A 447 15.37 -20.00 13.68
CA ALA A 447 14.62 -20.55 14.80
C ALA A 447 14.86 -19.68 16.04
N MET A 448 13.91 -19.68 16.97
CA MET A 448 14.09 -18.99 18.25
C MET A 448 15.36 -19.49 18.96
N GLY A 449 16.24 -18.55 19.32
CA GLY A 449 17.53 -18.84 19.96
C GLY A 449 18.66 -19.34 19.04
N SER A 450 18.42 -19.57 17.74
CA SER A 450 19.48 -19.99 16.81
C SER A 450 20.22 -18.80 16.18
N SER A 451 21.29 -19.10 15.44
CA SER A 451 21.91 -18.14 14.53
C SER A 451 20.97 -17.80 13.36
N TRP A 452 21.15 -16.62 12.77
CA TRP A 452 20.48 -16.23 11.53
C TRP A 452 20.89 -17.13 10.37
N GLY A 453 19.89 -17.51 9.55
CA GLY A 453 20.10 -18.32 8.36
C GLY A 453 20.67 -17.52 7.18
N ARG A 454 20.69 -18.16 6.01
CA ARG A 454 21.02 -17.48 4.75
C ARG A 454 19.84 -16.60 4.32
N ALA A 455 20.12 -15.53 3.59
CA ALA A 455 19.09 -14.74 2.93
C ALA A 455 18.61 -15.42 1.63
N HIS A 456 17.31 -15.36 1.38
CA HIS A 456 16.67 -15.92 0.19
C HIS A 456 15.79 -14.85 -0.45
N ALA A 457 15.71 -14.82 -1.79
CA ALA A 457 14.85 -13.87 -2.49
C ALA A 457 13.37 -14.21 -2.23
N VAL A 458 12.57 -13.21 -1.89
CA VAL A 458 11.12 -13.32 -1.80
C VAL A 458 10.56 -13.04 -3.18
N ALA A 459 10.07 -14.09 -3.83
CA ALA A 459 9.26 -14.04 -5.04
C ALA A 459 9.76 -13.03 -6.09
N GLU A 460 10.70 -13.46 -6.94
CA GLU A 460 11.28 -12.66 -8.04
C GLU A 460 10.24 -12.11 -9.03
N SER A 461 9.02 -12.65 -9.01
CA SER A 461 7.89 -12.27 -9.85
C SER A 461 6.96 -11.23 -9.25
N LEU A 462 7.25 -10.66 -8.07
CA LEU A 462 6.41 -9.64 -7.43
C LEU A 462 7.05 -8.25 -7.56
N VAL A 463 6.24 -7.26 -7.99
CA VAL A 463 6.68 -5.85 -8.07
C VAL A 463 6.45 -5.07 -6.78
N ALA A 464 5.60 -5.61 -5.90
CA ALA A 464 5.40 -5.14 -4.54
C ALA A 464 4.90 -6.31 -3.68
N ALA A 465 5.34 -6.39 -2.43
CA ALA A 465 4.97 -7.48 -1.52
C ALA A 465 4.81 -6.99 -0.08
N SER A 466 3.89 -7.61 0.64
CA SER A 466 3.65 -7.47 2.07
C SER A 466 3.65 -8.86 2.70
N LEU A 467 4.08 -8.94 3.95
CA LEU A 467 4.41 -10.21 4.62
C LEU A 467 3.67 -10.32 5.95
N CYS A 468 3.26 -11.54 6.30
CA CYS A 468 2.84 -11.88 7.65
C CYS A 468 3.35 -13.26 8.03
N ILE A 469 3.41 -13.55 9.33
CA ILE A 469 3.92 -14.82 9.83
C ILE A 469 2.94 -15.95 9.50
N ASP A 470 3.45 -17.13 9.19
CA ASP A 470 2.68 -18.36 9.17
C ASP A 470 2.96 -19.14 10.46
N SER A 471 2.09 -18.96 11.45
CA SER A 471 2.25 -19.56 12.78
C SER A 471 2.07 -21.08 12.81
N GLU A 472 1.48 -21.68 11.77
CA GLU A 472 1.31 -23.13 11.73
C GLU A 472 2.62 -23.83 11.36
N THR A 473 3.41 -23.25 10.44
CA THR A 473 4.66 -23.86 9.95
C THR A 473 5.92 -23.19 10.49
N GLY A 474 5.80 -22.04 11.16
CA GLY A 474 6.93 -21.17 11.51
C GLY A 474 7.57 -20.53 10.27
N GLY A 475 6.77 -20.35 9.22
CA GLY A 475 7.13 -19.75 7.95
C GLY A 475 6.57 -18.33 7.80
N VAL A 476 6.40 -17.90 6.56
CA VAL A 476 5.88 -16.57 6.21
C VAL A 476 4.88 -16.71 5.07
N HIS A 477 3.75 -16.01 5.18
CA HIS A 477 2.91 -15.72 4.03
C HIS A 477 3.42 -14.45 3.35
N ALA A 478 3.66 -14.53 2.05
CA ALA A 478 3.92 -13.37 1.21
C ALA A 478 2.70 -13.12 0.32
N VAL A 479 2.18 -11.89 0.37
CA VAL A 479 1.14 -11.44 -0.55
C VAL A 479 1.71 -10.30 -1.36
N GLY A 480 1.57 -10.34 -2.68
CA GLY A 480 2.10 -9.26 -3.51
C GLY A 480 1.47 -9.16 -4.87
N VAL A 481 1.86 -8.11 -5.59
CA VAL A 481 1.34 -7.77 -6.90
C VAL A 481 2.33 -8.20 -7.97
N THR A 482 1.88 -8.93 -9.00
CA THR A 482 2.69 -9.29 -10.16
C THR A 482 2.90 -8.09 -11.09
N PRO A 483 3.87 -8.11 -12.03
CA PRO A 483 3.99 -7.10 -13.08
C PRO A 483 2.67 -6.87 -13.83
N GLY A 484 1.91 -7.92 -14.10
CA GLY A 484 0.59 -7.87 -14.73
C GLY A 484 -0.53 -7.31 -13.85
N GLY A 485 -0.29 -7.07 -12.55
CA GLY A 485 -1.26 -6.52 -11.62
C GLY A 485 -2.14 -7.55 -10.90
N ALA A 486 -1.87 -8.85 -11.05
CA ALA A 486 -2.52 -9.86 -10.21
C ALA A 486 -2.01 -9.79 -8.78
N LEU A 487 -2.90 -10.08 -7.83
CA LEU A 487 -2.59 -10.23 -6.43
C LEU A 487 -2.35 -11.70 -6.17
N MET A 488 -1.18 -12.04 -5.67
CA MET A 488 -0.73 -13.41 -5.49
C MET A 488 -0.36 -13.65 -4.03
N TRP A 489 -0.80 -14.77 -3.49
CA TRP A 489 -0.43 -15.28 -2.19
C TRP A 489 0.55 -16.44 -2.33
N MET A 490 1.60 -16.42 -1.53
CA MET A 490 2.57 -17.50 -1.39
C MET A 490 2.73 -17.88 0.07
N ARG A 491 2.85 -19.19 0.34
CA ARG A 491 3.30 -19.72 1.63
C ARG A 491 4.78 -20.10 1.48
N ILE A 492 5.64 -19.48 2.29
CA ILE A 492 7.09 -19.65 2.23
C ILE A 492 7.55 -20.31 3.53
N ARG A 493 8.22 -21.46 3.43
CA ARG A 493 8.82 -22.14 4.58
C ARG A 493 9.96 -21.32 5.16
N ARG A 494 10.33 -21.59 6.41
CA ARG A 494 11.50 -20.97 7.06
C ARG A 494 12.80 -21.10 6.26
N SER A 495 12.93 -22.16 5.46
CA SER A 495 14.07 -22.41 4.56
C SER A 495 14.11 -21.49 3.32
N GLY A 496 13.06 -20.71 3.08
CA GLY A 496 12.88 -19.88 1.89
C GLY A 496 12.21 -20.59 0.71
N GLU A 497 11.87 -21.88 0.84
CA GLU A 497 11.15 -22.63 -0.20
C GLU A 497 9.67 -22.20 -0.25
N VAL A 498 9.15 -21.96 -1.46
CA VAL A 498 7.72 -21.71 -1.69
C VAL A 498 6.98 -23.05 -1.66
N GLU A 499 6.09 -23.21 -0.69
CA GLU A 499 5.30 -24.42 -0.49
C GLU A 499 3.97 -24.38 -1.26
N SER A 500 3.31 -23.23 -1.28
CA SER A 500 2.07 -23.02 -2.03
C SER A 500 2.03 -21.63 -2.65
N CYS A 501 1.33 -21.51 -3.76
CA CYS A 501 1.14 -20.26 -4.49
C CYS A 501 -0.25 -20.24 -5.10
N GLU A 502 -0.97 -19.13 -4.96
CA GLU A 502 -2.33 -18.95 -5.48
C GLU A 502 -2.55 -17.49 -5.89
N GLU A 503 -3.35 -17.27 -6.92
CA GLU A 503 -3.85 -15.94 -7.23
C GLU A 503 -5.06 -15.61 -6.36
N ILE A 504 -5.03 -14.45 -5.69
CA ILE A 504 -6.17 -13.90 -4.97
C ILE A 504 -7.13 -13.30 -6.00
N ALA A 505 -8.34 -13.85 -6.05
CA ALA A 505 -9.40 -13.33 -6.91
C ALA A 505 -9.71 -11.86 -6.58
N GLN A 506 -9.75 -11.03 -7.61
CA GLN A 506 -10.08 -9.61 -7.56
C GLN A 506 -11.26 -9.33 -8.48
N SER A 507 -12.16 -8.46 -8.04
CA SER A 507 -13.26 -7.93 -8.84
C SER A 507 -13.10 -6.43 -8.97
N ALA A 508 -13.17 -5.93 -10.21
CA ALA A 508 -13.03 -4.51 -10.46
C ALA A 508 -14.23 -3.77 -9.86
N VAL A 509 -14.00 -2.63 -9.22
CA VAL A 509 -15.05 -1.90 -8.47
C VAL A 509 -15.57 -0.77 -9.32
N TRP A 510 -16.89 -0.60 -9.40
CA TRP A 510 -17.55 0.48 -10.14
C TRP A 510 -17.97 1.63 -9.22
N GLU A 511 -17.69 2.88 -9.61
CA GLU A 511 -18.12 4.08 -8.89
C GLU A 511 -19.21 4.79 -9.72
N GLY A 512 -20.48 4.56 -9.37
CA GLY A 512 -21.64 5.20 -10.00
C GLY A 512 -22.33 4.34 -11.06
N GLU A 513 -23.28 3.49 -10.64
CA GLU A 513 -24.09 2.65 -11.54
C GLU A 513 -25.01 3.44 -12.48
N GLU A 514 -25.35 4.69 -12.14
CA GLU A 514 -26.33 5.51 -12.88
C GLU A 514 -25.70 6.33 -14.04
N ASP A 515 -24.45 6.82 -13.88
CA ASP A 515 -23.83 7.70 -14.89
C ASP A 515 -23.29 6.94 -16.11
N ALA A 516 -23.03 5.63 -15.99
CA ALA A 516 -22.69 4.80 -17.15
C ALA A 516 -23.88 4.69 -18.13
N ALA A 517 -25.11 4.81 -17.63
CA ALA A 517 -26.32 4.91 -18.45
C ALA A 517 -26.49 6.33 -19.03
N GLU A 518 -26.09 7.38 -18.31
CA GLU A 518 -26.12 8.77 -18.80
C GLU A 518 -25.03 9.06 -19.86
N LEU A 519 -23.82 8.52 -19.71
CA LEU A 519 -22.76 8.60 -20.73
C LEU A 519 -23.10 7.80 -22.01
N GLY A 520 -24.03 6.85 -21.91
CA GLY A 520 -24.65 6.15 -23.05
C GLY A 520 -25.77 6.94 -23.72
N THR A 521 -26.26 8.04 -23.13
CA THR A 521 -27.42 8.81 -23.63
C THR A 521 -27.15 10.30 -23.84
N ALA A 522 -26.03 10.83 -23.38
CA ALA A 522 -25.61 12.20 -23.66
C ALA A 522 -25.03 12.33 -25.08
N ALA A 523 -25.85 12.90 -25.96
CA ALA A 523 -25.59 13.22 -27.37
C ALA A 523 -24.50 14.30 -27.58
#